data_AF-K1ZPA9-F1
#
_entry.id   AF-K1ZPA9-F1
#
_cell.length_a   1.000
_cell.length_b   1.000
_cell.length_c   1.000
_cell.angle_alpha   90.00
_cell.angle_beta   90.00
_cell.angle_gamma   90.00
#
_symmetry.space_group_name_H-M   'P 1'
#
loop_
_entity.id
_entity.type
_entity.pdbx_description
1 polymer ?
#
loop_
_entity_poly.entity_id
_entity_poly.type
_entity_poly.pdbx_seq_one_letter_code
_entity_poly.pdbx_strand_id
1 'polypeptide(L)'
;MGLNRSKKIHKAHGPSENFGFTKDELRKIRNLKTPYGVQCALDAMPYHLENTAWSPGWVLKKNTAHCLEGAIFAAAALRVLGHPPLILDFESVGDT
;
A
#
# COMPACT_ATOMS: atom_id res chain seq x y z
N MET A 1 38.94 19.03 -31.44
CA MET A 1 38.32 19.31 -30.12
C MET A 1 37.04 20.10 -30.39
N GLY A 2 35.82 19.75 -30.01
CA GLY A 2 35.26 18.63 -29.26
C GLY A 2 33.78 18.48 -29.64
N LEU A 3 33.29 17.24 -29.64
CA LEU A 3 31.94 16.86 -30.03
C LEU A 3 30.95 17.25 -28.91
N ASN A 4 30.07 18.22 -29.14
CA ASN A 4 29.07 18.64 -28.16
C ASN A 4 27.85 17.70 -28.22
N ARG A 5 27.95 16.54 -27.56
CA ARG A 5 26.79 15.66 -27.31
C ARG A 5 26.16 16.05 -25.98
N SER A 6 25.15 16.91 -26.03
CA SER A 6 24.18 17.03 -24.93
C SER A 6 23.48 15.69 -24.77
N LYS A 7 24.00 14.84 -23.88
CA LYS A 7 23.25 13.70 -23.33
C LYS A 7 22.02 14.28 -22.63
N LYS A 8 20.85 14.17 -23.27
CA LYS A 8 19.58 14.20 -22.54
C LYS A 8 19.65 13.07 -21.52
N ILE A 9 19.88 13.44 -20.27
CA ILE A 9 19.77 12.53 -19.14
C ILE A 9 18.29 12.17 -19.11
N HIS A 10 17.94 10.94 -19.49
CA HIS A 10 16.62 10.42 -19.22
C HIS A 10 16.43 10.48 -17.70
N LYS A 11 15.56 11.40 -17.23
CA LYS A 11 15.17 11.46 -15.83
C LYS A 11 14.59 10.09 -15.50
N ALA A 12 15.27 9.33 -14.65
CA ALA A 12 14.68 8.14 -14.06
C ALA A 12 13.33 8.57 -13.46
N HIS A 13 12.25 7.94 -13.88
CA HIS A 13 10.95 8.14 -13.25
C HIS A 13 11.10 7.60 -11.83
N GLY A 14 11.40 8.49 -10.87
CA GLY A 14 11.29 8.18 -9.45
C GLY A 14 9.88 7.65 -9.16
N PRO A 15 9.68 6.90 -8.06
CA PRO A 15 8.37 6.37 -7.72
C PRO A 15 7.36 7.53 -7.78
N SER A 16 6.28 7.35 -8.53
CA SER A 16 5.23 8.37 -8.63
C SER A 16 4.87 8.80 -7.20
N GLU A 17 4.81 10.10 -6.92
CA GLU A 17 4.38 10.68 -5.63
C GLU A 17 3.08 10.04 -5.08
N ASN A 18 2.30 9.42 -5.95
CA ASN A 18 1.00 8.84 -5.70
C ASN A 18 1.00 7.33 -5.45
N PHE A 19 2.16 6.64 -5.51
CA PHE A 19 2.30 5.20 -5.29
C PHE A 19 1.32 4.31 -6.08
N GLY A 20 0.87 4.75 -7.26
CA GLY A 20 -0.12 4.03 -8.08
C GLY A 20 -1.58 4.20 -7.65
N PHE A 21 -1.88 5.00 -6.62
CA PHE A 21 -3.25 5.31 -6.21
C PHE A 21 -3.86 6.47 -7.01
N THR A 22 -5.18 6.45 -7.15
CA THR A 22 -5.97 7.60 -7.59
C THR A 22 -6.00 8.70 -6.52
N LYS A 23 -6.37 9.92 -6.91
CA LYS A 23 -6.51 11.06 -5.97
C LYS A 23 -7.53 10.77 -4.85
N ASP A 24 -8.60 10.05 -5.17
CA ASP A 24 -9.64 9.71 -4.20
C ASP A 24 -9.17 8.64 -3.20
N GLU A 25 -8.43 7.62 -3.67
CA GLU A 25 -7.81 6.63 -2.79
C GLU A 25 -6.76 7.26 -1.88
N LEU A 26 -5.90 8.13 -2.41
CA LEU A 26 -4.94 8.87 -1.59
C LEU A 26 -5.62 9.73 -0.53
N ARG A 27 -6.75 10.37 -0.85
CA ARG A 27 -7.52 11.15 0.13
C ARG A 27 -8.05 10.25 1.24
N LYS A 28 -8.60 9.08 0.90
CA LYS A 28 -9.07 8.10 1.88
C LYS A 28 -7.95 7.64 2.80
N ILE A 29 -6.80 7.26 2.24
CA ILE A 29 -5.63 6.81 3.02
C ILE A 29 -5.09 7.92 3.92
N ARG A 30 -4.92 9.14 3.40
CA ARG A 30 -4.43 10.29 4.18
C ARG A 30 -5.36 10.66 5.33
N ASN A 31 -6.67 10.41 5.19
CA ASN A 31 -7.65 10.62 6.26
C ASN A 31 -7.53 9.63 7.42
N LEU A 32 -6.75 8.54 7.28
CA LEU A 32 -6.41 7.63 8.37
C LEU A 32 -5.39 8.25 9.35
N LYS A 33 -4.64 9.26 8.89
CA LYS A 33 -3.73 10.15 9.66
C LYS A 33 -2.51 9.49 10.33
N THR A 34 -2.67 8.33 10.97
CA THR A 34 -1.65 7.72 11.82
C THR A 34 -1.64 6.20 11.66
N PRO A 35 -0.58 5.50 12.11
CA PRO A 35 -0.58 4.04 12.17
C PRO A 35 -1.77 3.47 12.96
N TYR A 36 -2.16 4.13 14.05
CA TYR A 36 -3.35 3.75 14.82
C TYR A 36 -4.64 3.87 14.00
N GLY A 37 -4.79 4.93 13.21
CA GLY A 37 -5.96 5.07 12.34
C GLY A 37 -6.01 4.04 11.20
N VAL A 38 -4.84 3.58 10.73
CA VAL A 38 -4.77 2.43 9.80
C VAL A 38 -5.26 1.16 10.49
N GLN A 39 -4.84 0.91 11.74
CA GLN A 39 -5.30 -0.24 12.51
C GLN A 39 -6.82 -0.17 12.75
N CYS A 40 -7.35 0.97 13.18
CA CYS A 40 -8.79 1.16 13.35
C CYS A 40 -9.58 0.89 12.06
N ALA A 41 -9.02 1.23 10.89
CA ALA A 41 -9.66 0.94 9.62
C ALA A 41 -9.67 -0.56 9.31
N LEU A 42 -8.59 -1.28 9.58
CA LEU A 42 -8.53 -2.73 9.44
C LEU A 42 -9.49 -3.44 10.41
N ASP A 43 -9.52 -3.00 11.67
CA ASP A 43 -10.41 -3.56 12.70
C ASP A 43 -11.90 -3.39 12.34
N ALA A 44 -12.22 -2.33 11.60
CA ALA A 44 -13.58 -2.04 11.13
C ALA A 44 -13.94 -2.78 9.82
N MET A 45 -12.96 -3.29 9.06
CA MET A 45 -13.22 -4.05 7.84
C MET A 45 -13.70 -5.45 8.19
N PRO A 46 -14.80 -5.94 7.58
CA PRO A 46 -15.13 -7.35 7.65
C PRO A 46 -13.94 -8.21 7.19
N TYR A 47 -13.77 -9.33 7.88
CA TYR A 47 -12.83 -10.36 7.49
C TYR A 47 -13.50 -11.29 6.48
N HIS A 48 -12.83 -11.62 5.38
CA HIS A 48 -13.34 -12.57 4.38
C HIS A 48 -12.40 -13.77 4.20
N LEU A 49 -12.94 -14.87 3.70
CA LEU A 49 -12.22 -16.15 3.51
C LEU A 49 -12.17 -16.53 2.02
N GLU A 50 -11.95 -15.55 1.14
CA GLU A 50 -11.76 -15.82 -0.28
C GLU A 50 -10.29 -16.10 -0.61
N ASN A 51 -10.05 -16.95 -1.60
CA ASN A 51 -8.70 -17.20 -2.12
C ASN A 51 -8.31 -16.09 -3.11
N THR A 52 -8.01 -14.91 -2.59
CA THR A 52 -7.66 -13.72 -3.36
C THR A 52 -6.31 -13.13 -2.94
N ALA A 53 -5.85 -12.16 -3.73
CA ALA A 53 -4.64 -11.39 -3.46
C ALA A 53 -4.84 -9.95 -3.96
N TRP A 54 -5.90 -9.30 -3.49
CA TRP A 54 -6.29 -7.98 -3.93
C TRP A 54 -5.23 -6.93 -3.61
N SER A 55 -5.07 -5.99 -4.54
CA SER A 55 -4.23 -4.82 -4.32
C SER A 55 -4.87 -3.89 -3.27
N PRO A 56 -4.09 -2.99 -2.63
CA PRO A 56 -4.62 -2.02 -1.67
C PRO A 56 -5.81 -1.20 -2.17
N GLY A 57 -5.85 -0.87 -3.47
CA GLY A 57 -6.98 -0.16 -4.09
C GLY A 57 -8.26 -1.01 -4.13
N TRP A 58 -8.13 -2.32 -4.38
CA TRP A 58 -9.27 -3.24 -4.31
C TRP A 58 -9.77 -3.43 -2.88
N VAL A 59 -8.88 -3.54 -1.88
CA VAL A 59 -9.25 -3.55 -0.46
C VAL A 59 -10.04 -2.29 -0.09
N LEU A 60 -9.58 -1.09 -0.50
CA LEU A 60 -10.31 0.17 -0.29
C LEU A 60 -11.68 0.22 -0.98
N LYS A 61 -11.79 -0.41 -2.15
CA LYS A 61 -13.03 -0.43 -2.95
C LYS A 61 -14.05 -1.40 -2.37
N LYS A 62 -13.59 -2.57 -1.94
CA LYS A 62 -14.42 -3.65 -1.41
C LYS A 62 -14.69 -3.52 0.08
N ASN A 63 -13.85 -2.76 0.78
CA ASN A 63 -13.91 -2.52 2.22
C ASN A 63 -13.98 -3.82 3.03
N THR A 64 -13.11 -4.78 2.68
CA THR A 64 -12.98 -6.10 3.31
C THR A 64 -11.60 -6.65 2.95
N ALA A 65 -10.99 -7.45 3.84
CA ALA A 65 -9.71 -8.10 3.61
C ALA A 65 -9.55 -9.37 4.47
N HIS A 66 -8.72 -10.31 4.03
CA HIS A 66 -8.10 -11.32 4.90
C HIS A 66 -6.70 -10.87 5.34
N CYS A 67 -6.02 -11.65 6.19
CA CYS A 67 -4.73 -11.28 6.81
C CYS A 67 -3.70 -10.71 5.81
N LEU A 68 -3.42 -11.42 4.71
CA LEU A 68 -2.44 -11.01 3.70
C LEU A 68 -2.83 -9.69 3.02
N GLU A 69 -4.07 -9.57 2.55
CA GLU A 69 -4.56 -8.35 1.89
C GLU A 69 -4.56 -7.15 2.84
N GLY A 70 -4.96 -7.37 4.10
CA GLY A 70 -4.93 -6.37 5.16
C GLY A 70 -3.51 -5.90 5.46
N ALA A 71 -2.54 -6.83 5.55
CA ALA A 71 -1.14 -6.51 5.77
C ALA A 71 -0.54 -5.70 4.61
N ILE A 72 -0.84 -6.08 3.36
CA ILE A 72 -0.39 -5.35 2.16
C ILE A 72 -1.03 -3.96 2.10
N PHE A 73 -2.33 -3.84 2.41
CA PHE A 73 -3.02 -2.56 2.51
C PHE A 73 -2.39 -1.66 3.59
N ALA A 74 -2.12 -2.20 4.78
CA ALA A 74 -1.50 -1.47 5.88
C ALA A 74 -0.12 -0.93 5.48
N ALA A 75 0.72 -1.77 4.87
CA ALA A 75 2.04 -1.36 4.40
C ALA A 75 1.96 -0.23 3.35
N ALA A 76 1.00 -0.30 2.43
CA ALA A 76 0.78 0.76 1.45
C ALA A 76 0.30 2.06 2.12
N ALA A 77 -0.63 1.96 3.08
CA ALA A 77 -1.13 3.10 3.83
C ALA A 77 -0.03 3.78 4.66
N LEU A 78 0.78 2.99 5.38
CA LEU A 78 1.92 3.48 6.14
C LEU A 78 2.94 4.22 5.26
N ARG A 79 3.24 3.67 4.07
CA ARG A 79 4.10 4.33 3.09
C ARG A 79 3.54 5.67 2.63
N VAL A 80 2.24 5.76 2.35
CA VAL A 80 1.56 7.01 1.98
C VAL A 80 1.60 8.03 3.14
N LEU A 81 1.54 7.57 4.38
CA LEU A 81 1.63 8.38 5.59
C LEU A 81 3.08 8.74 5.99
N GLY A 82 4.09 8.27 5.25
CA GLY A 82 5.50 8.59 5.49
C GLY A 82 6.18 7.69 6.52
N HIS A 83 5.56 6.58 6.92
CA HIS A 83 6.16 5.59 7.81
C HIS A 83 6.84 4.47 6.99
N PRO A 84 8.01 3.96 7.40
CA PRO A 84 8.63 2.80 6.77
C PRO A 84 7.79 1.56 7.06
N PRO A 85 7.20 0.90 6.04
CA PRO A 85 6.37 -0.27 6.28
C PRO A 85 7.22 -1.54 6.38
N LEU A 86 6.90 -2.40 7.34
CA LEU A 86 7.43 -3.77 7.46
C LEU A 86 6.26 -4.75 7.45
N ILE A 87 6.43 -5.88 6.76
CA ILE A 87 5.50 -7.00 6.82
C ILE A 87 6.16 -8.09 7.68
N LEU A 88 5.39 -8.61 8.62
CA LEU A 88 5.75 -9.78 9.42
C LEU A 88 4.81 -10.90 9.05
N ASP A 89 5.39 -12.05 8.74
CA ASP A 89 4.69 -13.28 8.43
C ASP A 89 4.96 -14.29 9.55
N PHE A 90 3.92 -15.00 9.96
CA PHE A 90 4.01 -16.03 10.98
C PHE A 90 3.52 -17.34 10.39
N GLU A 91 4.33 -18.38 10.56
CA GLU A 91 3.93 -19.75 10.26
C GLU A 91 3.75 -20.50 11.58
N SER A 92 2.67 -21.27 11.69
CA SER A 92 2.41 -22.10 12.86
C SER A 92 2.03 -23.52 12.47
N VAL A 93 2.31 -24.47 13.37
CA VAL A 93 1.98 -25.88 13.18
C VAL A 93 0.58 -26.14 13.75
N GLY A 94 -0.37 -26.57 12.90
CA GLY A 94 -1.73 -26.92 13.30
C GLY A 94 -2.79 -25.83 13.11
N ASP A 95 -2.61 -24.94 12.14
CA ASP A 95 -3.48 -23.78 11.84
C ASP A 95 -4.36 -24.00 10.58
N THR A 96 -4.76 -25.25 10.36
CA THR A 96 -5.65 -25.70 9.28
C THR A 96 -6.82 -26.45 9.85
#